data_AF-A0A3P1VC72-F1
#
_entry.id   AF-A0A3P1VC72-F1
#
_cell.length_a   1.000
_cell.length_b   1.000
_cell.length_c   1.000
_cell.angle_alpha   90.00
_cell.angle_beta   90.00
_cell.angle_gamma   90.00
#
_symmetry.space_group_name_H-M   'P 1'
#
loop_
_entity.id
_entity.type
_entity.pdbx_description
1 polymer ?
#
loop_
_entity_poly.entity_id
_entity_poly.type
_entity_poly.pdbx_seq_one_letter_code
_entity_poly.pdbx_strand_id
1 'polypeptide(L)'
;MEDAVPDTTHSLALISAVDPALLSLIDLALSGEDAVVIRARLLPQEGPEGTVRLVSTGGLDQEPVSLDLPMPTHCHTCSLREVLVAVAQDRAIQDPGGTTVVLLPPAIELVHLVPRLAQELEEAGRAEGLDLRLAGVAHALEAHTAQDELLEHHPLSERGLEAHPEDARCTGEVHMVNLGYADLILSLGQDEAGAGADLIEHLRPHSSLLLPGLDAPLLDCLLAINHDAGAAVGRVHPATTQAWGGPDGHGVWTLDLFATLPFHPGRLRELVADLAGHGLCARGCFWLPSRPGRVCAWEVAGGALSVGDAGSWAEAPDLPWAGQGRAGALDGVGLVDGAASGAGPASGGPDAVRGGAAPGEPRCHLVVTGVGDPRVREQVRQAFDRVLLRSEEMSHALAWIGVDDGLGDWFGGEG
;
A
#
# COMPACT_ATOMS: atom_id res chain seq x y z
N MET A 1 -17.89 -32.61 26.30
CA MET A 1 -17.96 -32.34 24.86
C MET A 1 -18.82 -31.10 24.77
N GLU A 2 -18.20 -29.94 25.00
CA GLU A 2 -18.85 -28.65 24.77
C GLU A 2 -19.10 -28.59 23.26
N ASP A 3 -20.38 -28.60 22.87
CA ASP A 3 -20.79 -28.29 21.51
C ASP A 3 -20.27 -26.87 21.23
N ALA A 4 -19.24 -26.75 20.40
CA ALA A 4 -18.80 -25.47 19.90
C ALA A 4 -20.00 -24.82 19.21
N VAL A 5 -20.39 -23.64 19.70
CA VAL A 5 -21.40 -22.83 19.01
C VAL A 5 -20.87 -22.63 17.59
N PRO A 6 -21.62 -23.03 16.54
CA PRO A 6 -21.14 -22.89 15.17
C PRO A 6 -20.82 -21.41 14.94
N ASP A 7 -19.67 -21.15 14.32
CA ASP A 7 -19.31 -19.80 13.90
C ASP A 7 -20.39 -19.29 12.94
N THR A 8 -21.04 -18.20 13.32
CA THR A 8 -22.11 -17.57 12.53
C THR A 8 -21.62 -16.32 11.82
N THR A 9 -20.31 -16.04 11.87
CA THR A 9 -19.70 -14.89 11.22
C THR A 9 -19.37 -15.20 9.77
N HIS A 10 -19.95 -14.44 8.83
CA HIS A 10 -19.63 -14.58 7.42
C HIS A 10 -18.37 -13.76 7.12
N SER A 11 -17.37 -14.41 6.53
CA SER A 11 -16.08 -13.79 6.25
C SER A 11 -15.98 -13.34 4.79
N LEU A 12 -15.71 -12.05 4.58
CA LEU A 12 -15.36 -11.49 3.27
C LEU A 12 -13.85 -11.25 3.21
N ALA A 13 -13.16 -11.83 2.23
CA ALA A 13 -11.77 -11.52 1.92
C ALA A 13 -11.65 -10.85 0.55
N LEU A 14 -10.66 -9.98 0.37
CA LEU A 14 -10.44 -9.24 -0.88
C LEU A 14 -9.04 -9.53 -1.42
N ILE A 15 -8.92 -9.74 -2.72
CA ILE A 15 -7.64 -9.90 -3.40
C ILE A 15 -7.57 -8.93 -4.58
N SER A 16 -6.54 -8.09 -4.57
CA SER A 16 -6.21 -7.17 -5.67
C SER A 16 -4.96 -7.64 -6.42
N ALA A 17 -4.87 -7.28 -7.69
CA ALA A 17 -3.65 -7.38 -8.49
C ALA A 17 -3.70 -6.35 -9.61
N VAL A 18 -2.55 -6.07 -10.23
CA VAL A 18 -2.50 -5.32 -11.49
C VAL A 18 -2.70 -6.26 -12.67
N ASP A 19 -2.06 -7.43 -12.66
CA ASP A 19 -2.16 -8.41 -13.75
C ASP A 19 -3.45 -9.27 -13.66
N PRO A 20 -4.35 -9.22 -14.66
CA PRO A 20 -5.52 -10.09 -14.73
C PRO A 20 -5.20 -11.59 -14.80
N ALA A 21 -4.03 -11.98 -15.32
CA ALA A 21 -3.60 -13.38 -15.36
C ALA A 21 -3.32 -13.91 -13.96
N LEU A 22 -2.70 -13.11 -13.07
CA LEU A 22 -2.52 -13.47 -11.66
C LEU A 22 -3.85 -13.69 -10.95
N LEU A 23 -4.84 -12.81 -11.16
CA LEU A 23 -6.19 -13.02 -10.63
C LEU A 23 -6.79 -14.34 -11.15
N SER A 24 -6.48 -14.75 -12.38
CA SER A 24 -6.94 -16.02 -12.93
C SER A 24 -6.28 -17.24 -12.32
N LEU A 25 -5.00 -17.15 -11.97
CA LEU A 25 -4.29 -18.21 -11.27
C LEU A 25 -4.78 -18.35 -9.83
N ILE A 26 -5.04 -17.23 -9.15
CA ILE A 26 -5.57 -17.21 -7.78
C ILE A 26 -6.99 -17.81 -7.74
N ASP A 27 -7.84 -17.45 -8.70
CA ASP A 27 -9.17 -18.04 -8.86
C ASP A 27 -9.12 -19.57 -8.99
N LEU A 28 -8.19 -20.07 -9.81
CA LEU A 28 -7.97 -21.50 -9.97
C LEU A 28 -7.43 -22.15 -8.68
N ALA A 29 -6.51 -21.48 -7.97
CA ALA A 29 -5.93 -22.01 -6.74
C ALA A 29 -6.95 -22.09 -5.59
N LEU A 30 -7.94 -21.19 -5.58
CA LEU A 30 -9.05 -21.22 -4.61
C LEU A 30 -10.21 -22.12 -5.05
N SER A 31 -10.16 -22.71 -6.24
CA SER A 31 -11.23 -23.60 -6.71
C SER A 31 -11.26 -24.89 -5.89
N GLY A 32 -12.41 -25.16 -5.29
CA GLY A 32 -12.63 -26.36 -4.46
C GLY A 32 -12.29 -26.18 -2.98
N GLU A 33 -11.79 -25.00 -2.60
CA GLU A 33 -11.74 -24.57 -1.20
C GLU A 33 -13.15 -24.29 -0.64
N ASP A 34 -13.28 -24.25 0.68
CA ASP A 34 -14.55 -23.96 1.37
C ASP A 34 -14.87 -22.45 1.37
N ALA A 35 -14.94 -21.87 0.16
CA ALA A 35 -15.24 -20.47 -0.07
C ALA A 35 -15.93 -20.25 -1.42
N VAL A 36 -16.83 -19.25 -1.46
CA VAL A 36 -17.36 -18.73 -2.72
C VAL A 36 -16.38 -17.71 -3.28
N VAL A 37 -15.75 -18.01 -4.42
CA VAL A 37 -14.86 -17.07 -5.10
C VAL A 37 -15.66 -16.28 -6.13
N ILE A 38 -15.57 -14.95 -6.09
CA ILE A 38 -16.27 -14.04 -7.00
C ILE A 38 -15.24 -13.14 -7.68
N ARG A 39 -15.22 -13.14 -9.01
CA ARG A 39 -14.45 -12.17 -9.78
C ARG A 39 -15.31 -10.97 -10.14
N ALA A 40 -14.89 -9.79 -9.70
CA ALA A 40 -15.55 -8.53 -10.03
C ALA A 40 -14.86 -7.85 -11.22
N ARG A 41 -15.65 -7.26 -12.12
CA ARG A 41 -15.18 -6.41 -13.22
C ARG A 41 -16.03 -5.16 -13.33
N LEU A 42 -15.40 -4.05 -13.68
CA LEU A 42 -16.05 -2.80 -14.02
C LEU A 42 -16.10 -2.65 -15.54
N LEU A 43 -17.30 -2.47 -16.08
CA LEU A 43 -17.58 -2.37 -17.51
C LEU A 43 -18.38 -1.09 -17.75
N PRO A 44 -17.76 0.10 -17.63
CA PRO A 44 -18.45 1.38 -17.71
C PRO A 44 -19.08 1.66 -19.09
N GLN A 45 -18.60 0.96 -20.12
CA GLN A 45 -19.12 1.07 -21.49
C GLN A 45 -20.32 0.13 -21.76
N GLU A 46 -20.62 -0.80 -20.84
CA GLU A 46 -21.73 -1.74 -20.97
C GLU A 46 -22.97 -1.22 -20.22
N GLY A 47 -24.04 -0.97 -20.97
CA GLY A 47 -25.30 -0.45 -20.43
C GLY A 47 -25.35 1.08 -20.30
N PRO A 48 -26.52 1.67 -20.01
CA PRO A 48 -26.69 3.12 -19.93
C PRO A 48 -26.00 3.76 -18.71
N GLU A 49 -25.85 2.99 -17.64
CA GLU A 49 -25.26 3.43 -16.36
C GLU A 49 -23.88 2.82 -16.12
N GLY A 50 -23.36 1.99 -17.04
CA GLY A 50 -22.22 1.11 -16.79
C GLY A 50 -22.60 -0.15 -15.99
N THR A 51 -21.76 -1.17 -16.02
CA THR A 51 -22.04 -2.47 -15.40
C THR A 51 -20.93 -2.91 -14.44
N VAL A 52 -21.31 -3.41 -13.26
CA VAL A 52 -20.47 -4.25 -12.40
C VAL A 52 -20.81 -5.70 -12.67
N ARG A 53 -19.88 -6.46 -13.26
CA ARG A 53 -20.06 -7.89 -13.55
C ARG A 53 -19.39 -8.71 -12.46
N LEU A 54 -20.16 -9.57 -11.82
CA LEU A 54 -19.71 -10.53 -10.83
C LEU A 54 -19.80 -11.93 -11.44
N VAL A 55 -18.70 -12.67 -11.44
CA VAL A 55 -18.68 -14.05 -11.91
C VAL A 55 -18.24 -14.93 -10.75
N SER A 56 -19.13 -15.80 -10.27
CA SER A 56 -18.76 -16.80 -9.28
C SER A 56 -18.05 -17.97 -9.97
N THR A 57 -17.01 -18.45 -9.31
CA THR A 57 -16.31 -19.66 -9.74
C THR A 57 -17.12 -20.85 -9.26
N GLY A 58 -17.65 -21.63 -10.21
CA GLY A 58 -18.27 -22.90 -9.89
C GLY A 58 -17.21 -23.88 -9.41
N GLY A 59 -17.55 -24.75 -8.45
CA GLY A 59 -16.73 -25.94 -8.20
C GLY A 59 -16.59 -26.77 -9.48
N LEU A 60 -15.70 -27.77 -9.50
CA LEU A 60 -15.35 -28.56 -10.70
C LEU A 60 -16.56 -29.11 -11.51
N ASP A 61 -17.74 -29.23 -10.87
CA ASP A 61 -18.99 -29.73 -11.46
C ASP A 61 -20.13 -28.67 -11.57
N GLN A 62 -19.88 -27.40 -11.29
CA GLN A 62 -20.88 -26.32 -11.37
C GLN A 62 -20.53 -25.30 -12.46
N GLU A 63 -21.53 -24.88 -13.25
CA GLU A 63 -21.33 -23.80 -14.20
C GLU A 63 -21.13 -22.46 -13.45
N PRO A 64 -20.19 -21.61 -13.89
CA PRO A 64 -19.99 -20.29 -13.29
C PRO A 64 -21.26 -19.45 -13.47
N VAL A 65 -21.67 -18.76 -12.41
CA VAL A 65 -22.82 -17.85 -12.45
C VAL A 65 -22.32 -16.44 -12.69
N SER A 66 -22.87 -15.77 -13.70
CA SER A 66 -22.59 -14.37 -13.99
C SER A 66 -23.78 -13.51 -13.61
N LEU A 67 -23.53 -12.46 -12.83
CA LEU A 67 -24.50 -11.45 -12.45
C LEU A 67 -24.02 -10.07 -12.92
N ASP A 68 -24.86 -9.38 -13.68
CA ASP A 68 -24.61 -8.03 -14.16
C ASP A 68 -25.49 -7.06 -13.38
N LEU A 69 -24.85 -6.12 -12.68
CA LEU A 69 -25.49 -5.09 -11.88
C LEU A 69 -25.22 -3.73 -12.52
N PRO A 70 -26.21 -2.83 -12.64
CA PRO A 70 -25.95 -1.45 -13.05
C PRO A 70 -25.05 -0.77 -12.01
N MET A 71 -24.18 0.13 -12.44
CA MET A 71 -23.38 0.93 -11.51
C MET A 71 -24.27 1.95 -10.80
N PRO A 72 -24.40 1.92 -9.46
CA PRO A 72 -25.29 2.82 -8.73
C PRO A 72 -24.91 4.31 -8.85
N THR A 73 -23.63 4.59 -9.13
CA THR A 73 -23.08 5.93 -9.26
C THR A 73 -22.10 6.02 -10.43
N HIS A 74 -21.80 7.24 -10.86
CA HIS A 74 -20.74 7.48 -11.85
C HIS A 74 -19.32 7.23 -11.31
N CYS A 75 -19.13 7.17 -9.99
CA CYS A 75 -17.84 6.85 -9.40
C CYS A 75 -17.64 5.33 -9.38
N HIS A 76 -16.63 4.85 -10.11
CA HIS A 76 -16.35 3.42 -10.27
C HIS A 76 -16.09 2.71 -8.93
N THR A 77 -15.27 3.32 -8.07
CA THR A 77 -14.95 2.78 -6.74
C THR A 77 -16.16 2.79 -5.80
N CYS A 78 -17.01 3.83 -5.85
CA CYS A 78 -18.25 3.86 -5.07
C CYS A 78 -19.23 2.78 -5.52
N SER A 79 -19.41 2.62 -6.84
CA SER A 79 -20.30 1.60 -7.39
C SER A 79 -19.83 0.18 -7.06
N LEU A 80 -18.52 -0.07 -7.15
CA LEU A 80 -17.94 -1.35 -6.71
C LEU A 80 -18.21 -1.57 -5.22
N ARG A 81 -17.93 -0.58 -4.36
CA ARG A 81 -18.15 -0.68 -2.91
C ARG A 81 -19.59 -1.06 -2.57
N GLU A 82 -20.57 -0.34 -3.10
CA GLU A 82 -21.99 -0.59 -2.83
C GLU A 82 -22.41 -2.00 -3.27
N VAL A 83 -21.92 -2.46 -4.43
CA VAL A 83 -22.14 -3.83 -4.89
C VAL A 83 -21.51 -4.85 -3.95
N LEU A 84 -20.29 -4.64 -3.46
CA LEU A 84 -19.62 -5.57 -2.54
C LEU A 84 -20.32 -5.66 -1.19
N VAL A 85 -20.87 -4.55 -0.66
CA VAL A 85 -21.69 -4.58 0.56
C VAL A 85 -22.92 -5.45 0.34
N ALA A 86 -23.66 -5.24 -0.76
CA ALA A 86 -24.86 -6.02 -1.06
C ALA A 86 -24.56 -7.52 -1.24
N VAL A 87 -23.45 -7.86 -1.89
CA VAL A 87 -22.99 -9.25 -2.03
C VAL A 87 -22.68 -9.86 -0.66
N ALA A 88 -21.96 -9.16 0.20
CA ALA A 88 -21.63 -9.66 1.53
C ALA A 88 -22.88 -9.93 2.37
N GLN A 89 -23.87 -9.03 2.33
CA GLN A 89 -25.15 -9.20 3.03
C GLN A 89 -25.93 -10.42 2.53
N ASP A 90 -26.09 -10.55 1.20
CA ASP A 90 -26.79 -11.68 0.61
C ASP A 90 -26.11 -13.01 0.96
N ARG A 91 -24.77 -13.05 0.90
CA ARG A 91 -23.99 -14.22 1.27
C ARG A 91 -24.09 -14.56 2.76
N ALA A 92 -24.07 -13.58 3.65
CA ALA A 92 -24.26 -13.81 5.07
C ALA A 92 -25.67 -14.30 5.43
N ILE A 93 -26.70 -13.90 4.68
CA ILE A 93 -28.08 -14.42 4.86
C ILE A 93 -28.15 -15.89 4.42
N GLN A 94 -27.55 -16.22 3.28
CA GLN A 94 -27.61 -17.56 2.71
C GLN A 94 -26.70 -18.55 3.43
N ASP A 95 -25.57 -18.08 3.96
CA ASP A 95 -24.50 -18.89 4.52
C ASP A 95 -23.76 -18.14 5.65
N PRO A 96 -24.37 -18.00 6.84
CA PRO A 96 -23.83 -17.16 7.92
C PRO A 96 -22.43 -17.54 8.39
N GLY A 97 -22.02 -18.82 8.34
CA GLY A 97 -20.67 -19.25 8.73
C GLY A 97 -19.70 -19.40 7.53
N GLY A 98 -20.14 -18.97 6.34
CA GLY A 98 -19.41 -19.18 5.11
C GLY A 98 -18.32 -18.14 4.84
N THR A 99 -17.57 -18.40 3.78
CA THR A 99 -16.54 -17.48 3.28
C THR A 99 -16.84 -17.04 1.86
N THR A 100 -16.66 -15.75 1.59
CA THR A 100 -16.65 -15.17 0.24
C THR A 100 -15.31 -14.51 -0.02
N VAL A 101 -14.62 -14.90 -1.10
CA VAL A 101 -13.39 -14.25 -1.56
C VAL A 101 -13.70 -13.47 -2.82
N VAL A 102 -13.44 -12.17 -2.82
CA VAL A 102 -13.63 -11.33 -4.00
C VAL A 102 -12.29 -10.99 -4.64
N LEU A 103 -12.13 -11.41 -5.89
CA LEU A 103 -11.05 -10.96 -6.77
C LEU A 103 -11.49 -9.62 -7.37
N LEU A 104 -10.87 -8.54 -6.90
CA LEU A 104 -11.20 -7.18 -7.31
C LEU A 104 -10.85 -6.95 -8.80
N PRO A 105 -11.48 -5.96 -9.45
CA PRO A 105 -11.03 -5.51 -10.76
C PRO A 105 -9.52 -5.17 -10.72
N PRO A 106 -8.78 -5.47 -11.81
CA PRO A 106 -7.38 -5.08 -11.91
C PRO A 106 -7.17 -3.60 -11.64
N ALA A 107 -6.01 -3.26 -11.06
CA ALA A 107 -5.56 -1.89 -10.84
C ALA A 107 -6.41 -1.03 -9.87
N ILE A 108 -7.22 -1.66 -9.02
CA ILE A 108 -7.87 -0.98 -7.89
C ILE A 108 -6.83 -0.68 -6.80
N GLU A 109 -6.78 0.57 -6.37
CA GLU A 109 -6.04 1.00 -5.19
C GLU A 109 -6.90 0.76 -3.93
N LEU A 110 -6.41 -0.13 -3.07
CA LEU A 110 -7.13 -0.63 -1.91
C LEU A 110 -7.54 0.50 -0.95
N VAL A 111 -6.68 1.51 -0.77
CA VAL A 111 -6.93 2.64 0.13
C VAL A 111 -8.17 3.47 -0.26
N HIS A 112 -8.57 3.46 -1.54
CA HIS A 112 -9.75 4.20 -2.01
C HIS A 112 -11.05 3.40 -1.91
N LEU A 113 -10.97 2.07 -1.77
CA LEU A 113 -12.13 1.18 -1.69
C LEU A 113 -12.38 0.70 -0.26
N VAL A 114 -11.36 0.10 0.35
CA VAL A 114 -11.48 -0.79 1.50
C VAL A 114 -11.85 -0.07 2.82
N PRO A 115 -11.31 1.12 3.15
CA PRO A 115 -11.65 1.75 4.44
C PRO A 115 -13.14 2.03 4.58
N ARG A 116 -13.76 2.54 3.51
CA ARG A 116 -15.19 2.83 3.50
C ARG A 116 -16.03 1.56 3.39
N LEU A 117 -15.56 0.55 2.65
CA LEU A 117 -16.20 -0.76 2.58
C LEU A 117 -16.27 -1.41 3.97
N ALA A 118 -15.17 -1.40 4.73
CA ALA A 118 -15.13 -1.95 6.09
C ALA A 118 -16.18 -1.29 7.00
N GLN A 119 -16.25 0.06 6.98
CA GLN A 119 -17.27 0.80 7.72
C GLN A 119 -18.70 0.42 7.30
N GLU A 120 -18.97 0.36 5.99
CA GLU A 120 -20.32 0.06 5.47
C GLU A 120 -20.74 -1.38 5.75
N LEU A 121 -19.81 -2.34 5.76
CA LEU A 121 -20.07 -3.73 6.18
C LEU A 121 -20.47 -3.82 7.64
N GLU A 122 -19.78 -3.11 8.55
CA GLU A 122 -20.16 -3.06 9.96
C GLU A 122 -21.53 -2.41 10.19
N GLU A 123 -21.82 -1.33 9.45
CA GLU A 123 -23.10 -0.62 9.51
C GLU A 123 -24.25 -1.52 9.00
N ALA A 124 -24.04 -2.18 7.86
CA ALA A 124 -24.95 -3.15 7.25
C ALA A 124 -25.23 -4.34 8.18
N GLY A 125 -24.17 -4.95 8.73
CA GLY A 125 -24.29 -6.07 9.67
C GLY A 125 -25.12 -5.70 10.89
N ARG A 126 -24.87 -4.53 11.49
CA ARG A 126 -25.64 -4.03 12.63
C ARG A 126 -27.11 -3.75 12.30
N ALA A 127 -27.38 -3.19 11.12
CA ALA A 127 -28.73 -2.83 10.71
C ALA A 127 -29.62 -4.06 10.46
N GLU A 128 -29.03 -5.14 9.92
CA GLU A 128 -29.75 -6.35 9.54
C GLU A 128 -29.61 -7.50 10.54
N GLY A 129 -28.80 -7.33 11.58
CA GLY A 129 -28.50 -8.38 12.55
C GLY A 129 -27.66 -9.51 11.96
N LEU A 130 -26.83 -9.20 10.95
CA LEU A 130 -25.89 -10.10 10.33
C LEU A 130 -24.51 -9.97 11.00
N ASP A 131 -23.85 -11.10 11.21
CA ASP A 131 -22.48 -11.12 11.70
C ASP A 131 -21.53 -11.16 10.50
N LEU A 132 -21.00 -10.00 10.14
CA LEU A 132 -20.17 -9.77 8.95
C LEU A 132 -18.77 -9.36 9.37
N ARG A 133 -17.77 -10.02 8.79
CA ARG A 133 -16.36 -9.72 9.03
C ARG A 133 -15.62 -9.49 7.73
N LEU A 134 -14.85 -8.40 7.69
CA LEU A 134 -13.81 -8.24 6.67
C LEU A 134 -12.53 -8.96 7.16
N ALA A 135 -12.26 -10.11 6.56
CA ALA A 135 -11.06 -10.90 6.75
C ALA A 135 -9.86 -10.25 6.03
N GLY A 136 -8.81 -11.02 5.70
CA GLY A 136 -7.61 -10.48 5.06
C GLY A 136 -7.85 -9.76 3.73
N VAL A 137 -7.14 -8.65 3.55
CA VAL A 137 -7.05 -7.91 2.29
C VAL A 137 -5.68 -8.12 1.69
N ALA A 138 -5.62 -8.74 0.51
CA ALA A 138 -4.39 -9.10 -0.16
C ALA A 138 -4.09 -8.27 -1.42
N HIS A 139 -2.80 -8.13 -1.71
CA HIS A 139 -2.30 -7.68 -3.00
C HIS A 139 -1.35 -8.73 -3.58
N ALA A 140 -1.61 -9.14 -4.82
CA ALA A 140 -0.83 -10.14 -5.53
C ALA A 140 0.00 -9.50 -6.64
N LEU A 141 1.24 -9.96 -6.75
CA LEU A 141 2.20 -9.55 -7.79
C LEU A 141 3.25 -10.63 -8.03
N GLU A 142 3.88 -10.58 -9.19
CA GLU A 142 4.91 -11.54 -9.56
C GLU A 142 6.31 -10.97 -9.30
N ALA A 143 7.12 -11.70 -8.56
CA ALA A 143 8.42 -11.22 -8.11
C ALA A 143 9.38 -10.97 -9.28
N HIS A 144 9.26 -11.71 -10.39
CA HIS A 144 10.11 -11.56 -11.57
C HIS A 144 9.88 -10.26 -12.36
N THR A 145 8.65 -9.73 -12.37
CA THR A 145 8.30 -8.45 -13.03
C THR A 145 8.30 -7.29 -12.06
N ALA A 146 8.28 -7.55 -10.75
CA ALA A 146 8.15 -6.52 -9.73
C ALA A 146 9.15 -5.36 -9.89
N GLN A 147 10.42 -5.65 -10.23
CA GLN A 147 11.39 -4.58 -10.43
C GLN A 147 10.99 -3.64 -11.58
N ASP A 148 10.57 -4.19 -12.72
CA ASP A 148 10.12 -3.42 -13.88
C ASP A 148 8.82 -2.66 -13.56
N GLU A 149 7.82 -3.36 -13.00
CA GLU A 149 6.50 -2.79 -12.75
C GLU A 149 6.47 -1.74 -11.63
N LEU A 150 7.42 -1.78 -10.69
CA LEU A 150 7.55 -0.80 -9.61
C LEU A 150 8.42 0.41 -9.97
N LEU A 151 9.50 0.19 -10.73
CA LEU A 151 10.53 1.21 -10.98
C LEU A 151 10.38 1.92 -12.31
N GLU A 152 9.79 1.27 -13.31
CA GLU A 152 9.58 1.81 -14.66
C GLU A 152 8.16 2.35 -14.83
N HIS A 153 8.01 3.33 -15.72
CA HIS A 153 6.70 3.91 -16.00
C HIS A 153 5.93 3.06 -17.01
N HIS A 154 4.94 2.31 -16.51
CA HIS A 154 3.99 1.54 -17.33
C HIS A 154 2.57 2.09 -17.17
N PRO A 155 2.11 3.00 -18.04
CA PRO A 155 0.76 3.56 -17.96
C PRO A 155 -0.31 2.46 -18.01
N LEU A 156 -1.35 2.57 -17.18
CA LEU A 156 -2.44 1.60 -17.19
C LEU A 156 -3.17 1.53 -18.54
N SER A 157 -3.22 2.66 -19.26
CA SER A 157 -3.82 2.77 -20.59
C SER A 157 -3.11 1.95 -21.66
N GLU A 158 -1.80 1.75 -21.55
CA GLU A 158 -1.04 0.90 -22.48
C GLU A 158 -1.33 -0.60 -22.26
N ARG A 159 -1.88 -0.94 -21.09
CA ARG A 159 -2.27 -2.30 -20.70
C ARG A 159 -3.78 -2.54 -20.78
N GLY A 160 -4.57 -1.53 -21.17
CA GLY A 160 -6.03 -1.63 -21.21
C GLY A 160 -6.67 -1.77 -19.82
N LEU A 161 -6.01 -1.21 -18.79
CA LEU A 161 -6.41 -1.28 -17.38
C LEU A 161 -6.87 0.08 -16.84
N GLU A 162 -6.96 1.10 -17.69
CA GLU A 162 -7.40 2.44 -17.31
C GLU A 162 -8.85 2.42 -16.78
N ALA A 163 -9.09 3.09 -15.66
CA ALA A 163 -10.44 3.22 -15.11
C ALA A 163 -11.31 4.12 -16.00
N HIS A 164 -10.74 5.13 -16.65
CA HIS A 164 -11.39 6.06 -17.57
C HIS A 164 -10.35 6.68 -18.53
N PRO A 165 -10.77 7.40 -19.59
CA PRO A 165 -9.84 7.91 -20.62
C PRO A 165 -8.77 8.91 -20.15
N GLU A 166 -8.90 9.45 -18.94
CA GLU A 166 -7.97 10.41 -18.33
C GLU A 166 -7.20 9.78 -17.15
N ASP A 167 -7.32 8.46 -16.95
CA ASP A 167 -6.57 7.75 -15.90
C ASP A 167 -5.08 7.74 -16.28
N ALA A 168 -4.32 8.58 -15.58
CA ALA A 168 -2.90 8.80 -15.81
C ALA A 168 -2.01 7.89 -14.94
N ARG A 169 -2.60 6.98 -14.15
CA ARG A 169 -1.86 6.11 -13.26
C ARG A 169 -1.01 5.10 -14.05
N CYS A 170 0.04 4.61 -13.40
CA CYS A 170 0.88 3.52 -13.86
C CYS A 170 0.87 2.32 -12.89
N THR A 171 1.43 1.19 -13.31
CA THR A 171 1.53 -0.01 -12.48
C THR A 171 2.25 0.25 -11.15
N GLY A 172 3.32 1.06 -11.18
CA GLY A 172 4.13 1.35 -10.01
C GLY A 172 3.37 2.08 -8.91
N GLU A 173 2.52 3.04 -9.28
CA GLU A 173 1.65 3.77 -8.34
C GLU A 173 0.69 2.82 -7.64
N VAL A 174 0.00 1.97 -8.41
CA VAL A 174 -0.95 0.99 -7.85
C VAL A 174 -0.25 -0.01 -6.93
N HIS A 175 0.89 -0.57 -7.36
CA HIS A 175 1.65 -1.52 -6.54
C HIS A 175 2.17 -0.88 -5.26
N MET A 176 2.71 0.35 -5.34
CA MET A 176 3.24 1.05 -4.17
C MET A 176 2.16 1.26 -3.12
N VAL A 177 1.01 1.82 -3.51
CA VAL A 177 -0.12 2.01 -2.61
C VAL A 177 -0.58 0.67 -2.01
N ASN A 178 -0.79 -0.35 -2.85
CA ASN A 178 -1.33 -1.62 -2.40
C ASN A 178 -0.36 -2.44 -1.54
N LEU A 179 0.95 -2.41 -1.83
CA LEU A 179 1.99 -3.03 -0.99
C LEU A 179 2.01 -2.43 0.42
N GLY A 180 1.76 -1.11 0.54
CA GLY A 180 1.68 -0.44 1.84
C GLY A 180 0.36 -0.70 2.57
N TYR A 181 -0.73 -0.90 1.83
CA TYR A 181 -2.07 -1.03 2.41
C TYR A 181 -2.41 -2.47 2.82
N ALA A 182 -2.12 -3.45 1.98
CA ALA A 182 -2.57 -4.83 2.17
C ALA A 182 -2.06 -5.48 3.47
N ASP A 183 -2.85 -6.38 4.02
CA ASP A 183 -2.47 -7.20 5.18
C ASP A 183 -1.62 -8.40 4.76
N LEU A 184 -1.80 -8.85 3.52
CA LEU A 184 -1.11 -10.00 2.95
C LEU A 184 -0.59 -9.67 1.54
N ILE A 185 0.69 -9.86 1.31
CA ILE A 185 1.33 -9.76 0.00
C ILE A 185 1.52 -11.16 -0.54
N LEU A 186 0.78 -11.51 -1.59
CA LEU A 186 0.93 -12.78 -2.28
C LEU A 186 1.97 -12.59 -3.38
N SER A 187 3.16 -13.16 -3.21
CA SER A 187 4.23 -12.98 -4.17
C SER A 187 4.61 -14.29 -4.85
N LEU A 188 4.38 -14.36 -6.15
CA LEU A 188 4.65 -15.53 -6.97
C LEU A 188 6.06 -15.48 -7.58
N GLY A 189 6.67 -16.65 -7.81
CA GLY A 189 7.96 -16.75 -8.52
C GLY A 189 9.19 -16.30 -7.71
N GLN A 190 9.18 -16.46 -6.39
CA GLN A 190 10.22 -15.95 -5.49
C GLN A 190 11.61 -16.56 -5.68
N ASP A 191 11.71 -17.87 -5.96
CA ASP A 191 12.98 -18.62 -5.93
C ASP A 191 14.03 -18.17 -6.96
N GLU A 192 13.62 -17.44 -8.01
CA GLU A 192 14.51 -16.94 -9.08
C GLU A 192 14.38 -15.43 -9.35
N ALA A 193 13.59 -14.71 -8.55
CA ALA A 193 13.22 -13.32 -8.84
C ALA A 193 14.31 -12.27 -8.53
N GLY A 194 15.36 -12.65 -7.80
CA GLY A 194 16.48 -11.77 -7.47
C GLY A 194 16.02 -10.45 -6.84
N ALA A 195 16.37 -9.32 -7.46
CA ALA A 195 16.07 -7.99 -6.95
C ALA A 195 14.57 -7.67 -6.86
N GLY A 196 13.70 -8.33 -7.64
CA GLY A 196 12.26 -8.11 -7.54
C GLY A 196 11.68 -8.65 -6.23
N ALA A 197 12.13 -9.83 -5.77
CA ALA A 197 11.76 -10.39 -4.48
C ALA A 197 12.24 -9.50 -3.32
N ASP A 198 13.51 -9.10 -3.35
CA ASP A 198 14.08 -8.17 -2.36
C ASP A 198 13.31 -6.84 -2.35
N LEU A 199 12.96 -6.29 -3.51
CA LEU A 199 12.21 -5.03 -3.61
C LEU A 199 10.82 -5.11 -2.97
N ILE A 200 10.11 -6.24 -3.14
CA ILE A 200 8.82 -6.48 -2.48
C ILE A 200 8.97 -6.45 -0.96
N GLU A 201 9.99 -7.15 -0.43
CA GLU A 201 10.27 -7.18 1.01
C GLU A 201 10.59 -5.78 1.56
N HIS A 202 11.39 -5.01 0.83
CA HIS A 202 11.75 -3.63 1.19
C HIS A 202 10.56 -2.65 1.21
N LEU A 203 9.56 -2.86 0.36
CA LEU A 203 8.44 -1.93 0.17
C LEU A 203 7.21 -2.29 0.99
N ARG A 204 7.02 -3.56 1.35
CA ARG A 204 5.90 -3.98 2.19
C ARG A 204 6.15 -3.61 3.66
N PRO A 205 5.10 -3.34 4.44
CA PRO A 205 5.22 -3.30 5.89
C PRO A 205 5.58 -4.67 6.47
N HIS A 206 6.48 -4.69 7.48
CA HIS A 206 6.79 -5.95 8.19
C HIS A 206 5.59 -6.50 8.98
N SER A 207 4.60 -5.66 9.28
CA SER A 207 3.33 -6.08 9.87
C SER A 207 2.41 -6.81 8.89
N SER A 208 2.64 -6.68 7.58
CA SER A 208 1.91 -7.43 6.56
C SER A 208 2.55 -8.81 6.39
N LEU A 209 1.73 -9.83 6.15
CA LEU A 209 2.19 -11.19 5.87
C LEU A 209 2.73 -11.25 4.43
N LEU A 210 3.93 -11.81 4.22
CA LEU A 210 4.39 -12.19 2.89
C LEU A 210 4.13 -13.68 2.68
N LEU A 211 3.31 -14.01 1.68
CA LEU A 211 3.00 -15.38 1.31
C LEU A 211 3.72 -15.73 0.00
N PRO A 212 4.68 -16.67 0.01
CA PRO A 212 5.41 -17.06 -1.19
C PRO A 212 4.60 -18.08 -2.00
N GLY A 213 4.08 -17.66 -3.15
CA GLY A 213 3.38 -18.53 -4.10
C GLY A 213 2.03 -19.07 -3.61
N LEU A 214 1.45 -19.94 -4.45
CA LEU A 214 0.11 -20.52 -4.27
C LEU A 214 0.13 -21.92 -3.61
N ASP A 215 1.30 -22.49 -3.37
CA ASP A 215 1.44 -23.76 -2.63
C ASP A 215 1.17 -23.57 -1.12
N ALA A 216 1.17 -22.32 -0.66
CA ALA A 216 0.83 -21.95 0.71
C ALA A 216 -0.70 -21.85 0.89
N PRO A 217 -1.22 -22.05 2.12
CA PRO A 217 -2.67 -22.09 2.37
C PRO A 217 -3.28 -20.68 2.35
N LEU A 218 -3.46 -20.12 1.15
CA LEU A 218 -3.90 -18.73 0.92
C LEU A 218 -5.21 -18.43 1.66
N LEU A 219 -6.21 -19.32 1.56
CA LEU A 219 -7.50 -19.11 2.20
C LEU A 219 -7.37 -19.05 3.73
N ASP A 220 -6.68 -20.01 4.34
CA ASP A 220 -6.45 -20.03 5.79
C ASP A 220 -5.70 -18.77 6.26
N CYS A 221 -4.69 -18.33 5.50
CA CYS A 221 -3.96 -17.10 5.82
C CYS A 221 -4.84 -15.86 5.76
N LEU A 222 -5.75 -15.75 4.77
CA LEU A 222 -6.71 -14.65 4.68
C LEU A 222 -7.70 -14.69 5.85
N LEU A 223 -8.23 -15.86 6.19
CA LEU A 223 -9.21 -16.04 7.26
C LEU A 223 -8.63 -15.85 8.67
N ALA A 224 -7.33 -16.06 8.84
CA ALA A 224 -6.62 -15.77 10.08
C ALA A 224 -6.47 -14.26 10.38
N ILE A 225 -6.68 -13.40 9.38
CA ILE A 225 -6.53 -11.94 9.50
C ILE A 225 -7.89 -11.29 9.72
N ASN A 226 -8.00 -10.43 10.73
CA ASN A 226 -9.12 -9.50 10.85
C ASN A 226 -8.66 -8.12 10.39
N HIS A 227 -9.15 -7.63 9.25
CA HIS A 227 -8.67 -6.39 8.66
C HIS A 227 -8.95 -5.20 9.59
N ASP A 228 -7.91 -4.39 9.83
CA ASP A 228 -8.01 -3.13 10.53
C ASP A 228 -7.77 -1.99 9.54
N ALA A 229 -8.86 -1.41 9.04
CA ALA A 229 -8.81 -0.33 8.07
C ALA A 229 -8.05 0.89 8.58
N GLY A 230 -8.14 1.19 9.88
CA GLY A 230 -7.44 2.32 10.50
C GLY A 230 -5.93 2.10 10.51
N ALA A 231 -5.49 0.90 10.91
CA ALA A 231 -4.09 0.52 10.84
C ALA A 231 -3.57 0.50 9.40
N ALA A 232 -4.33 -0.05 8.45
CA ALA A 232 -3.96 -0.10 7.03
C ALA A 232 -3.82 1.29 6.41
N VAL A 233 -4.77 2.21 6.66
CA VAL A 233 -4.66 3.63 6.26
C VAL A 233 -3.43 4.28 6.91
N GLY A 234 -3.18 3.99 8.19
CA GLY A 234 -1.99 4.44 8.89
C GLY A 234 -0.68 3.98 8.25
N ARG A 235 -0.61 2.79 7.65
CA ARG A 235 0.61 2.29 6.97
C ARG A 235 0.95 3.04 5.69
N VAL A 236 -0.05 3.54 4.96
CA VAL A 236 0.14 4.27 3.69
C VAL A 236 0.16 5.78 3.85
N HIS A 237 -0.14 6.30 5.03
CA HIS A 237 -0.10 7.74 5.25
C HIS A 237 1.36 8.27 5.18
N PRO A 238 1.63 9.37 4.47
CA PRO A 238 3.00 9.84 4.23
C PRO A 238 3.75 10.26 5.51
N ALA A 239 3.04 10.75 6.52
CA ALA A 239 3.64 11.11 7.81
C ALA A 239 4.05 9.90 8.68
N THR A 240 3.63 8.69 8.33
CA THR A 240 3.84 7.46 9.11
C THR A 240 4.61 6.40 8.33
N THR A 241 5.17 6.78 7.17
CA THR A 241 6.05 5.93 6.37
C THR A 241 7.20 5.40 7.22
N GLN A 242 7.59 4.14 7.00
CA GLN A 242 8.71 3.50 7.70
C GLN A 242 9.67 2.84 6.71
N ALA A 243 10.96 2.88 7.04
CA ALA A 243 12.00 2.15 6.32
C ALA A 243 12.09 0.72 6.86
N TRP A 244 11.28 -0.18 6.30
CA TRP A 244 11.26 -1.59 6.69
C TRP A 244 12.56 -2.30 6.32
N GLY A 245 13.07 -2.02 5.12
CA GLY A 245 14.30 -2.65 4.60
C GLY A 245 14.07 -4.12 4.25
N GLY A 246 15.15 -4.86 4.02
CA GLY A 246 15.06 -6.25 3.59
C GLY A 246 16.42 -6.79 3.14
N PRO A 247 16.44 -7.93 2.41
CA PRO A 247 17.65 -8.50 1.86
C PRO A 247 18.33 -7.57 0.84
N ASP A 248 19.65 -7.44 0.92
CA ASP A 248 20.46 -6.59 0.04
C ASP A 248 21.30 -7.40 -0.97
N GLY A 249 21.08 -8.71 -1.04
CA GLY A 249 21.87 -9.65 -1.85
C GLY A 249 21.82 -9.37 -3.35
N HIS A 250 20.74 -8.75 -3.83
CA HIS A 250 20.57 -8.41 -5.24
C HIS A 250 20.70 -6.91 -5.52
N GLY A 251 21.33 -6.16 -4.60
CA GLY A 251 21.64 -4.74 -4.79
C GLY A 251 20.46 -3.80 -4.51
N VAL A 252 19.40 -4.30 -3.87
CA VAL A 252 18.32 -3.47 -3.34
C VAL A 252 18.80 -2.74 -2.08
N TRP A 253 18.41 -1.48 -1.94
CA TRP A 253 18.77 -0.67 -0.77
C TRP A 253 17.62 0.25 -0.40
N THR A 254 17.54 0.60 0.89
CA THR A 254 16.60 1.60 1.42
C THR A 254 17.36 2.68 2.20
N LEU A 255 16.94 3.93 2.01
CA LEU A 255 17.35 5.09 2.78
C LEU A 255 16.21 5.56 3.67
N ASP A 256 16.54 5.91 4.92
CA ASP A 256 15.64 6.54 5.88
C ASP A 256 16.14 7.97 6.15
N LEU A 257 15.56 8.93 5.44
CA LEU A 257 16.00 10.32 5.39
C LEU A 257 15.09 11.16 6.27
N PHE A 258 15.65 11.80 7.30
CA PHE A 258 14.88 12.53 8.29
C PHE A 258 15.51 13.88 8.61
N ALA A 259 14.68 14.91 8.73
CA ALA A 259 15.06 16.22 9.26
C ALA A 259 13.87 16.93 9.90
N THR A 260 14.12 17.70 10.95
CA THR A 260 13.12 18.61 11.53
C THR A 260 13.03 19.94 10.76
N LEU A 261 14.07 20.29 10.01
CA LEU A 261 14.08 21.48 9.17
C LEU A 261 13.23 21.28 7.90
N PRO A 262 12.56 22.33 7.39
CA PRO A 262 11.72 22.26 6.21
C PRO A 262 12.56 22.21 4.94
N PHE A 263 11.93 21.83 3.83
CA PHE A 263 12.52 21.98 2.51
C PHE A 263 12.51 23.45 2.07
N HIS A 264 13.57 23.86 1.36
CA HIS A 264 13.63 25.15 0.71
C HIS A 264 12.96 25.07 -0.66
N PRO A 265 11.88 25.84 -0.94
CA PRO A 265 11.11 25.70 -2.18
C PRO A 265 11.96 25.83 -3.46
N GLY A 266 12.81 26.86 -3.53
CA GLY A 266 13.73 27.04 -4.66
C GLY A 266 14.69 25.87 -4.88
N ARG A 267 15.37 25.41 -3.81
CA ARG A 267 16.28 24.26 -3.89
C ARG A 267 15.55 22.94 -4.16
N LEU A 268 14.30 22.80 -3.70
CA LEU A 268 13.47 21.63 -4.01
C LEU A 268 13.21 21.54 -5.51
N ARG A 269 12.82 22.65 -6.14
CA ARG A 269 12.62 22.73 -7.59
C ARG A 269 13.91 22.42 -8.37
N GLU A 270 15.06 22.85 -7.86
CA GLU A 270 16.36 22.56 -8.48
C GLU A 270 16.82 21.10 -8.31
N LEU A 271 16.54 20.48 -7.16
CA LEU A 271 17.07 19.16 -6.77
C LEU A 271 16.06 18.01 -6.92
N VAL A 272 14.86 18.28 -7.42
CA VAL A 272 13.79 17.27 -7.54
C VAL A 272 14.22 16.05 -8.33
N ALA A 273 14.96 16.22 -9.43
CA ALA A 273 15.45 15.12 -10.25
C ALA A 273 16.49 14.26 -9.52
N ASP A 274 17.24 14.84 -8.57
CA ASP A 274 18.20 14.10 -7.74
C ASP A 274 17.50 13.33 -6.60
N LEU A 275 16.33 13.81 -6.15
CA LEU A 275 15.51 13.17 -5.10
C LEU A 275 14.53 12.12 -5.65
N ALA A 276 14.02 12.33 -6.85
CA ALA A 276 13.05 11.48 -7.56
C ALA A 276 13.64 10.93 -8.86
N GLY A 277 14.92 10.54 -8.81
CA GLY A 277 15.60 9.95 -9.96
C GLY A 277 14.93 8.66 -10.46
N HIS A 278 15.23 8.30 -11.70
CA HIS A 278 14.78 7.05 -12.31
C HIS A 278 15.23 5.82 -11.49
N GLY A 279 14.41 4.76 -11.47
CA GLY A 279 14.78 3.51 -10.83
C GLY A 279 14.61 3.52 -9.31
N LEU A 280 13.79 4.46 -8.79
CA LEU A 280 13.53 4.64 -7.37
C LEU A 280 12.04 4.50 -7.08
N CYS A 281 11.76 3.94 -5.91
CA CYS A 281 10.50 4.11 -5.21
C CYS A 281 10.74 5.01 -3.99
N ALA A 282 9.87 5.98 -3.74
CA ALA A 282 9.95 6.80 -2.54
C ALA A 282 8.57 7.06 -1.97
N ARG A 283 8.46 7.07 -0.64
CA ARG A 283 7.27 7.53 0.08
C ARG A 283 7.67 8.36 1.28
N GLY A 284 6.81 9.28 1.68
CA GLY A 284 7.00 10.03 2.90
C GLY A 284 6.40 11.43 2.82
N CYS A 285 6.90 12.30 3.68
CA CYS A 285 6.42 13.66 3.80
C CYS A 285 7.54 14.68 3.87
N PHE A 286 7.19 15.92 3.57
CA PHE A 286 7.98 17.09 3.88
C PHE A 286 7.08 18.22 4.35
N TRP A 287 7.70 19.29 4.83
CA TRP A 287 6.98 20.52 5.12
C TRP A 287 7.70 21.72 4.52
N LEU A 288 6.92 22.76 4.29
CA LEU A 288 7.38 24.00 3.68
C LEU A 288 7.13 25.18 4.65
N PRO A 289 8.04 26.17 4.72
CA PRO A 289 7.87 27.33 5.59
C PRO A 289 6.61 28.16 5.26
N SER A 290 6.16 28.10 4.00
CA SER A 290 4.96 28.77 3.49
C SER A 290 3.66 28.19 4.04
N ARG A 291 3.66 26.91 4.41
CA ARG A 291 2.50 26.15 4.89
C ARG A 291 2.88 25.18 6.03
N PRO A 292 3.38 25.70 7.17
CA PRO A 292 4.01 24.88 8.20
C PRO A 292 3.07 23.91 8.91
N GLY A 293 1.76 24.17 8.87
CA GLY A 293 0.74 23.29 9.45
C GLY A 293 0.33 22.11 8.55
N ARG A 294 0.85 22.00 7.32
CA ARG A 294 0.45 20.98 6.34
C ARG A 294 1.52 19.90 6.18
N VAL A 295 1.05 18.67 6.02
CA VAL A 295 1.87 17.53 5.58
C VAL A 295 1.90 17.55 4.06
N CYS A 296 3.08 17.77 3.46
CA CYS A 296 3.25 17.64 2.02
C CYS A 296 3.65 16.20 1.71
N ALA A 297 2.80 15.46 1.00
CA ALA A 297 3.09 14.10 0.56
C ALA A 297 4.17 14.10 -0.52
N TRP A 298 5.04 13.10 -0.48
CA TRP A 298 6.06 12.82 -1.49
C TRP A 298 5.97 11.35 -1.87
N GLU A 299 5.67 11.08 -3.13
CA GLU A 299 5.63 9.72 -3.67
C GLU A 299 6.38 9.64 -5.00
N VAL A 300 7.27 8.65 -5.12
CA VAL A 300 7.92 8.30 -6.37
C VAL A 300 7.60 6.85 -6.65
N ALA A 301 6.96 6.59 -7.78
CA ALA A 301 6.53 5.27 -8.20
C ALA A 301 6.49 5.20 -9.73
N GLY A 302 6.93 4.08 -10.32
CA GLY A 302 6.92 3.89 -11.78
C GLY A 302 7.53 5.07 -12.54
N GLY A 303 8.70 5.56 -12.10
CA GLY A 303 9.39 6.67 -12.75
C GLY A 303 8.72 8.06 -12.67
N ALA A 304 7.61 8.20 -11.96
CA ALA A 304 6.88 9.46 -11.78
C ALA A 304 6.96 9.97 -10.34
N LEU A 305 6.97 11.29 -10.18
CA LEU A 305 6.85 11.97 -8.88
C LEU A 305 5.42 12.51 -8.73
N SER A 306 4.79 12.22 -7.60
CA SER A 306 3.57 12.86 -7.14
C SER A 306 3.82 13.60 -5.84
N VAL A 307 3.27 14.82 -5.74
CA VAL A 307 3.27 15.64 -4.54
C VAL A 307 1.84 16.02 -4.23
N GLY A 308 1.47 15.99 -2.96
CA GLY A 308 0.09 16.22 -2.56
C GLY A 308 -0.04 16.81 -1.17
N ASP A 309 -1.25 17.24 -0.82
CA ASP A 309 -1.58 17.64 0.54
C ASP A 309 -2.16 16.43 1.29
N ALA A 310 -1.52 16.05 2.40
CA ALA A 310 -1.93 14.94 3.25
C ALA A 310 -2.51 15.39 4.60
N GLY A 311 -3.17 16.55 4.63
CA GLY A 311 -3.84 17.05 5.83
C GLY A 311 -2.91 17.84 6.75
N SER A 312 -3.37 18.05 7.99
CA SER A 312 -2.57 18.75 8.99
C SER A 312 -1.74 17.80 9.85
N TRP A 313 -0.64 18.30 10.42
CA TRP A 313 0.17 17.52 11.35
C TRP A 313 -0.62 17.05 12.59
N ALA A 314 -1.65 17.80 13.00
CA ALA A 314 -2.49 17.45 14.15
C ALA A 314 -3.45 16.28 13.87
N GLU A 315 -3.78 16.02 12.61
CA GLU A 315 -4.68 14.94 12.17
C GLU A 315 -3.91 13.71 11.69
N ALA A 316 -2.59 13.83 11.48
CA ALA A 316 -1.75 12.73 11.06
C ALA A 316 -1.80 11.58 12.08
N PRO A 317 -1.86 10.31 11.63
CA PRO A 317 -1.92 9.18 12.56
C PRO A 317 -0.68 9.14 13.47
N ASP A 318 -0.92 8.87 14.76
CA ASP A 318 0.15 8.70 15.74
C ASP A 318 0.64 7.25 15.74
N LEU A 319 1.50 6.93 14.78
CA LEU A 319 2.22 5.66 14.76
C LEU A 319 3.64 5.87 15.29
N PRO A 320 4.09 5.07 16.28
CA PRO A 320 5.44 5.19 16.81
C PRO A 320 6.44 4.96 15.68
N TRP A 321 7.31 5.94 15.44
CA TRP A 321 8.41 5.75 14.50
C TRP A 321 9.34 4.64 15.03
N ALA A 322 9.68 3.68 14.18
CA ALA A 322 10.38 2.47 14.60
C ALA A 322 11.77 2.71 15.24
N GLY A 323 12.43 3.84 14.96
CA GLY A 323 13.71 4.14 15.60
C GLY A 323 13.60 4.75 17.01
N GLN A 324 12.39 4.93 17.56
CA GLN A 324 12.21 5.21 18.99
C GLN A 324 12.46 3.94 19.84
N GLY A 325 12.47 2.75 19.22
CA GLY A 325 12.40 1.45 19.93
C GLY A 325 13.56 0.46 19.77
N ARG A 326 14.71 0.82 19.18
CA ARG A 326 15.88 -0.09 19.07
C ARG A 326 16.94 0.07 20.17
N ALA A 327 16.61 0.78 21.26
CA ALA A 327 17.40 0.79 22.48
C ALA A 327 16.68 0.00 23.59
N GLY A 328 16.83 -1.33 23.55
CA GLY A 328 16.55 -2.21 24.69
C GLY A 328 15.17 -2.86 24.73
N ALA A 329 15.02 -4.01 24.07
CA ALA A 329 14.11 -5.09 24.49
C ALA A 329 14.29 -6.31 23.56
N LEU A 330 15.38 -7.05 23.75
CA LEU A 330 15.44 -8.47 23.38
C LEU A 330 15.93 -9.22 24.62
N ASP A 331 15.06 -9.33 25.61
CA ASP A 331 15.15 -10.35 26.65
C ASP A 331 13.84 -11.14 26.63
N GLY A 332 13.95 -12.42 26.28
CA GLY A 332 13.06 -13.45 26.80
C GLY A 332 11.92 -13.92 25.91
N VAL A 333 12.21 -14.63 24.82
CA VAL A 333 11.51 -15.89 24.51
C VAL A 333 12.48 -16.85 23.83
N GLY A 334 12.85 -17.92 24.52
CA GLY A 334 13.77 -18.92 24.01
C GLY A 334 13.07 -19.96 23.15
N LEU A 335 13.67 -20.29 22.01
CA LEU A 335 13.54 -21.58 21.35
C LEU A 335 14.90 -21.97 20.73
N VAL A 336 15.42 -23.04 21.34
CA VAL A 336 16.52 -23.99 21.06
C VAL A 336 17.31 -23.96 19.73
N ASP A 337 18.62 -24.12 19.94
CA ASP A 337 19.80 -24.36 19.10
C ASP A 337 19.67 -25.04 17.71
N GLY A 338 20.43 -24.48 16.76
CA GLY A 338 20.79 -25.06 15.47
C GLY A 338 21.92 -24.30 14.76
N ALA A 339 23.12 -24.31 15.35
CA ALA A 339 24.47 -23.98 14.86
C ALA A 339 24.67 -23.10 13.59
N ALA A 340 25.42 -22.02 13.81
CA ALA A 340 25.87 -20.99 12.88
C ALA A 340 27.13 -21.35 12.04
N SER A 341 27.26 -20.67 10.90
CA SER A 341 28.47 -19.92 10.47
C SER A 341 28.15 -19.20 9.15
N GLY A 342 28.39 -17.90 8.90
CA GLY A 342 28.91 -16.79 9.68
C GLY A 342 29.18 -15.61 8.73
N ALA A 343 28.82 -14.38 9.13
CA ALA A 343 29.44 -13.10 8.74
C ALA A 343 28.61 -11.97 9.36
N GLY A 344 29.14 -11.31 10.39
CA GLY A 344 28.49 -10.15 11.03
C GLY A 344 28.59 -8.89 10.16
N PRO A 345 27.70 -7.90 10.35
CA PRO A 345 27.76 -6.64 9.60
C PRO A 345 28.95 -5.79 10.06
N ALA A 346 29.69 -5.26 9.10
CA ALA A 346 30.83 -4.38 9.31
C ALA A 346 30.38 -2.92 9.54
N SER A 347 30.74 -2.40 10.71
CA SER A 347 31.09 -1.02 11.05
C SER A 347 30.20 0.13 10.56
N GLY A 348 29.34 0.62 11.47
CA GLY A 348 28.72 1.94 11.42
C GLY A 348 29.70 3.08 11.73
N GLY A 349 29.53 4.20 11.03
CA GLY A 349 30.12 5.50 11.37
C GLY A 349 29.37 6.18 12.52
N PRO A 350 29.93 7.26 13.11
CA PRO A 350 29.64 7.69 14.47
C PRO A 350 28.22 8.25 14.63
N ASP A 351 27.59 7.82 15.73
CA ASP A 351 26.29 8.25 16.25
C ASP A 351 26.12 9.78 16.25
N ALA A 352 25.24 10.26 15.38
CA ALA A 352 24.44 11.44 15.67
C ALA A 352 23.13 10.95 16.28
N VAL A 353 22.89 11.29 17.55
CA VAL A 353 21.60 11.11 18.22
C VAL A 353 20.54 11.82 17.37
N ARG A 354 19.82 11.07 16.52
CA ARG A 354 18.74 11.60 15.69
C ARG A 354 17.56 11.90 16.61
N GLY A 355 17.41 13.17 17.00
CA GLY A 355 16.23 13.65 17.73
C GLY A 355 14.99 13.47 16.86
N GLY A 356 14.16 12.48 17.19
CA GLY A 356 12.85 12.31 16.57
C GLY A 356 11.96 13.51 16.91
N ALA A 357 11.17 13.95 15.94
CA ALA A 357 10.10 14.92 16.18
C ALA A 357 8.99 14.25 17.02
N ALA A 358 8.34 15.01 17.90
CA ALA A 358 7.19 14.49 18.64
C ALA A 358 6.01 14.22 17.68
N PRO A 359 5.04 13.37 18.07
CA PRO A 359 3.80 13.22 17.32
C PRO A 359 3.16 14.57 17.03
N GLY A 360 2.74 14.78 15.78
CA GLY A 360 2.15 16.03 15.31
C GLY A 360 3.11 17.20 15.10
N GLU A 361 4.43 17.01 15.19
CA GLU A 361 5.41 18.05 14.83
C GLU A 361 5.81 18.00 13.35
N PRO A 362 5.97 19.16 12.69
CA PRO A 362 6.45 19.25 11.31
C PRO A 362 7.84 18.62 11.12
N ARG A 363 7.97 17.82 10.07
CA ARG A 363 9.20 17.10 9.73
C ARG A 363 9.28 16.78 8.24
N CYS A 364 10.50 16.60 7.76
CA CYS A 364 10.78 15.99 6.47
C CYS A 364 11.26 14.57 6.71
N HIS A 365 10.52 13.60 6.18
CA HIS A 365 10.81 12.19 6.31
C HIS A 365 10.53 11.48 4.99
N LEU A 366 11.58 11.04 4.30
CA LEU A 366 11.48 10.28 3.05
C LEU A 366 12.11 8.91 3.23
N VAL A 367 11.40 7.87 2.83
CA VAL A 367 11.94 6.52 2.67
C VAL A 367 12.09 6.26 1.19
N VAL A 368 13.33 6.02 0.76
CA VAL A 368 13.68 5.84 -0.65
C VAL A 368 14.29 4.47 -0.83
N THR A 369 13.70 3.66 -1.70
CA THR A 369 14.17 2.33 -2.07
C THR A 369 14.59 2.34 -3.53
N GLY A 370 15.72 1.72 -3.85
CA GLY A 370 16.21 1.60 -5.21
C GLY A 370 17.01 0.33 -5.42
N VAL A 371 17.36 0.05 -6.67
CA VAL A 371 18.15 -1.12 -7.07
C VAL A 371 19.40 -0.66 -7.81
N GLY A 372 20.56 -1.22 -7.46
CA GLY A 372 21.80 -1.03 -8.22
C GLY A 372 22.75 0.04 -7.69
N ASP A 373 23.14 1.01 -8.54
CA ASP A 373 24.34 1.84 -8.37
C ASP A 373 24.37 2.59 -7.01
N PRO A 374 25.35 2.30 -6.13
CA PRO A 374 25.54 3.02 -4.86
C PRO A 374 25.70 4.53 -5.01
N ARG A 375 26.08 5.03 -6.19
CA ARG A 375 26.16 6.48 -6.48
C ARG A 375 24.80 7.15 -6.47
N VAL A 376 23.75 6.48 -6.95
CA VAL A 376 22.38 7.01 -6.93
C VAL A 376 21.92 7.14 -5.47
N ARG A 377 22.17 6.11 -4.66
CA ARG A 377 21.89 6.15 -3.21
C ARG A 377 22.54 7.36 -2.52
N GLU A 378 23.83 7.59 -2.81
CA GLU A 378 24.56 8.73 -2.23
C GLU A 378 24.10 10.08 -2.78
N GLN A 379 23.74 10.17 -4.07
CA GLN A 379 23.18 11.37 -4.69
C GLN A 379 21.87 11.77 -4.03
N VAL A 380 20.94 10.83 -3.81
CA VAL A 380 19.67 11.08 -3.10
C VAL A 380 19.93 11.61 -1.69
N ARG A 381 20.86 10.99 -0.95
CA ARG A 381 21.24 11.42 0.40
C ARG A 381 21.76 12.86 0.41
N GLN A 382 22.65 13.19 -0.54
CA GLN A 382 23.20 14.54 -0.66
C GLN A 382 22.15 15.56 -1.09
N ALA A 383 21.23 15.19 -1.99
CA ALA A 383 20.14 16.05 -2.42
C ALA A 383 19.20 16.36 -1.26
N PHE A 384 18.88 15.37 -0.41
CA PHE A 384 18.09 15.57 0.80
C PHE A 384 18.75 16.55 1.76
N ASP A 385 20.05 16.39 2.05
CA ASP A 385 20.77 17.33 2.93
C ASP A 385 20.81 18.75 2.33
N ARG A 386 20.95 18.85 0.99
CA ARG A 386 21.04 20.12 0.26
C ARG A 386 19.70 20.81 0.05
N VAL A 387 18.56 20.13 0.12
CA VAL A 387 17.25 20.77 -0.08
C VAL A 387 16.76 21.47 1.19
N LEU A 388 17.21 21.05 2.38
CA LEU A 388 16.77 21.57 3.67
C LEU A 388 17.14 23.04 3.88
N LEU A 389 16.23 23.83 4.47
CA LEU A 389 16.54 25.17 4.98
C LEU A 389 17.75 25.13 5.91
N ARG A 390 18.61 26.14 5.81
CA ARG A 390 19.70 26.34 6.77
C ARG A 390 19.16 26.99 8.04
N SER A 391 19.82 26.80 9.17
CA SER A 391 19.40 27.42 10.44
C SER A 391 19.32 28.96 10.37
N GLU A 392 20.17 29.59 9.56
CA GLU A 392 20.13 31.04 9.30
C GLU A 392 18.93 31.47 8.45
N GLU A 393 18.49 30.63 7.52
CA GLU A 393 17.30 30.89 6.71
C GLU A 393 16.02 30.67 7.55
N MET A 394 16.07 29.70 8.47
CA MET A 394 14.97 29.39 9.37
C MET A 394 14.57 30.57 10.26
N SER A 395 15.50 31.44 10.68
CA SER A 395 15.13 32.64 11.46
C SER A 395 14.23 33.62 10.70
N HIS A 396 14.15 33.50 9.38
CA HIS A 396 13.28 34.30 8.52
C HIS A 396 12.04 33.53 8.01
N ALA A 397 11.88 32.26 8.36
CA ALA A 397 10.83 31.38 7.86
C ALA A 397 9.40 31.90 8.12
N LEU A 398 9.17 32.61 9.24
CA LEU A 398 7.87 33.21 9.55
C LEU A 398 7.40 34.21 8.48
N ALA A 399 8.34 34.89 7.80
CA ALA A 399 8.01 35.82 6.73
C ALA A 399 7.51 35.13 5.46
N TRP A 400 7.65 33.81 5.36
CA TRP A 400 7.28 33.03 4.19
C TRP A 400 5.87 32.45 4.30
N ILE A 401 5.27 32.46 5.49
CA ILE A 401 3.93 31.90 5.73
C ILE A 401 2.91 32.59 4.82
N GLY A 402 2.20 31.80 4.01
CA GLY A 402 1.21 32.28 3.05
C GLY A 402 1.79 33.00 1.83
N VAL A 403 3.11 33.10 1.71
CA VAL A 403 3.77 33.62 0.51
C VAL A 403 3.78 32.52 -0.55
N ASP A 404 3.52 32.91 -1.80
CA ASP A 404 3.68 32.02 -2.95
C ASP A 404 5.13 31.53 -3.03
N ASP A 405 5.30 30.22 -2.89
CA ASP A 405 6.59 29.54 -2.92
C ASP A 405 6.90 28.94 -4.30
N GLY A 406 6.03 29.19 -5.29
CA GLY A 406 6.18 28.71 -6.64
C GLY A 406 6.12 27.20 -6.75
N LEU A 407 5.43 26.51 -5.83
CA LEU A 407 5.17 25.06 -5.89
C LEU A 407 3.68 24.74 -6.02
N GLY A 408 2.81 25.74 -6.21
CA GLY A 408 1.35 25.53 -6.30
C GLY A 408 0.93 24.57 -7.42
N ASP A 409 1.69 24.54 -8.52
CA ASP A 409 1.51 23.61 -9.64
C ASP A 409 1.73 22.14 -9.26
N TRP A 410 2.46 21.86 -8.17
CA TRP A 410 2.77 20.50 -7.74
C TRP A 410 1.69 19.87 -6.86
N PHE A 411 0.84 20.67 -6.21
CA PHE A 411 -0.18 20.18 -5.26
C PHE A 411 -1.56 19.99 -5.90
N GLY A 412 -1.65 20.09 -7.23
CA GLY A 412 -2.92 20.21 -7.94
C GLY A 412 -3.57 21.56 -7.67
N GLY A 413 -3.48 22.49 -8.61
CA GLY A 413 -4.23 23.74 -8.50
C GLY A 413 -5.74 23.45 -8.46
N GLU A 414 -6.47 24.14 -7.58
CA GLU A 414 -7.93 24.27 -7.73
C GLU A 414 -8.20 24.87 -9.12
N GLY A 415 -8.59 24.03 -10.07
CA GLY A 415 -9.06 24.39 -11.40
C GLY A 415 -10.49 23.93 -11.58
#